data_AF-A0A067EHD8-F1
#
_entry.id   AF-A0A067EHD8-F1
#
_cell.length_a   1.000
_cell.length_b   1.000
_cell.length_c   1.000
_cell.angle_alpha   90.00
_cell.angle_beta   90.00
_cell.angle_gamma   90.00
#
_symmetry.space_group_name_H-M   'P 1'
#
loop_
_entity.id
_entity.type
_entity.pdbx_description
1 polymer ?
#
loop_
_entity_poly.entity_id
_entity_poly.type
_entity_poly.pdbx_seq_one_letter_code
_entity_poly.pdbx_strand_id
1 'polypeptide(L)'
;LVLLNVSNNKLKSLPESIGSCYSLEELQANDNLIGELPASICNLIHLKSLCLNNNNIGQIPANLLKDCKALQNISLHNNPISMDQFQQMEGFEEFEARRRKKFDKQIDSNVMISSKGLNEGVDK
;
A
#
# COMPACT_ATOMS: atom_id res chain seq x y z
N LEU A 1 -3.13 10.46 13.66
CA LEU A 1 -4.16 9.84 12.78
C LEU A 1 -3.47 8.70 12.05
N VAL A 2 -3.96 7.46 12.18
CA VAL A 2 -3.29 6.28 11.57
C VAL A 2 -3.93 5.86 10.25
N LEU A 3 -5.22 6.15 10.06
CA LEU A 3 -5.97 5.83 8.85
C LEU A 3 -6.69 7.09 8.38
N LEU A 4 -6.56 7.41 7.10
CA LEU A 4 -7.28 8.47 6.42
C LEU A 4 -8.05 7.87 5.24
N ASN A 5 -9.38 7.94 5.31
CA ASN A 5 -10.25 7.52 4.21
C ASN A 5 -10.94 8.74 3.61
N VAL A 6 -10.61 9.02 2.35
CA VAL A 6 -11.21 10.05 1.50
C VAL A 6 -11.77 9.44 0.22
N SER A 7 -12.05 8.13 0.23
CA SER A 7 -12.61 7.42 -0.92
C SER A 7 -14.02 7.90 -1.26
N ASN A 8 -14.48 7.69 -2.50
CA ASN A 8 -15.81 8.09 -3.00
C ASN A 8 -16.04 9.61 -2.93
N ASN A 9 -15.03 10.37 -3.33
CA ASN A 9 -15.12 11.83 -3.42
C ASN A 9 -14.85 12.29 -4.85
N LYS A 10 -14.86 13.60 -5.07
CA LYS A 10 -14.52 14.21 -6.36
C LYS A 10 -13.20 14.98 -6.27
N LEU A 11 -12.26 14.46 -5.47
CA LEU A 11 -10.96 15.11 -5.27
C LEU A 11 -10.17 15.04 -6.57
N LYS A 12 -9.74 16.20 -7.07
CA LYS A 12 -8.86 16.29 -8.24
C LYS A 12 -7.38 16.15 -7.90
N SER A 13 -7.03 16.43 -6.66
CA SER A 13 -5.68 16.37 -6.11
C SER A 13 -5.75 16.25 -4.59
N LEU A 14 -4.67 15.77 -4.00
CA LEU A 14 -4.48 15.81 -2.55
C LEU A 14 -3.67 17.07 -2.17
N PRO A 15 -4.02 17.76 -1.08
CA PRO A 15 -3.26 18.94 -0.63
C PRO A 15 -1.87 18.53 -0.13
N GLU A 16 -0.86 19.40 -0.31
CA GLU A 16 0.51 19.16 0.19
C GLU A 16 0.56 18.93 1.71
N SER A 17 -0.41 19.48 2.44
CA SER A 17 -0.58 19.25 3.88
C SER A 17 -0.73 17.77 4.27
N ILE A 18 -1.05 16.87 3.32
CA ILE A 18 -1.06 15.43 3.60
C ILE A 18 0.30 14.94 4.10
N GLY A 19 1.41 15.55 3.64
CA GLY A 19 2.76 15.18 4.06
C GLY A 19 3.08 15.54 5.51
N SER A 20 2.26 16.37 6.17
CA SER A 20 2.39 16.65 7.61
C SER A 20 1.78 15.54 8.48
N CYS A 21 1.05 14.59 7.89
CA CYS A 21 0.48 13.46 8.61
C CYS A 21 1.52 12.33 8.82
N TYR A 22 2.64 12.62 9.49
CA TYR A 22 3.74 11.67 9.69
C TYR A 22 3.31 10.33 10.30
N SER A 23 2.29 10.33 11.16
CA SER A 23 1.77 9.11 11.81
C SER A 23 0.79 8.31 10.95
N LEU A 24 0.53 8.71 9.70
CA LEU A 24 -0.41 8.03 8.82
C LEU A 24 0.16 6.68 8.37
N GLU A 25 -0.60 5.63 8.61
CA GLU A 25 -0.26 4.25 8.25
C GLU A 25 -1.09 3.74 7.07
N GLU A 26 -2.31 4.24 6.89
CA GLU A 26 -3.18 3.84 5.79
C GLU A 26 -3.88 5.05 5.14
N LEU A 27 -3.77 5.15 3.83
CA LEU A 27 -4.45 6.16 3.01
C LEU A 27 -5.36 5.47 1.99
N GLN A 28 -6.66 5.69 2.12
CA GLN A 28 -7.66 5.21 1.18
C GLN A 28 -8.26 6.40 0.43
N ALA A 29 -8.02 6.50 -0.86
CA ALA A 29 -8.52 7.55 -1.74
C ALA A 29 -9.09 6.96 -3.04
N ASN A 30 -9.77 5.81 -2.92
CA ASN A 30 -10.38 5.14 -4.07
C ASN A 30 -11.56 5.94 -4.61
N ASP A 31 -11.92 5.77 -5.88
CA ASP A 31 -13.09 6.42 -6.50
C ASP A 31 -13.04 7.94 -6.31
N ASN A 32 -12.00 8.53 -6.91
CA ASN A 32 -11.75 9.96 -6.94
C ASN A 32 -11.28 10.37 -8.35
N LEU A 33 -10.90 11.64 -8.52
CA LEU A 33 -10.44 12.19 -9.79
C LEU A 33 -8.98 12.65 -9.68
N ILE A 34 -8.19 12.01 -8.80
CA ILE A 34 -6.83 12.45 -8.49
C ILE A 34 -5.96 12.22 -9.72
N GLY A 35 -5.41 13.30 -10.27
CA GLY A 35 -4.52 13.25 -11.44
C GLY A 35 -3.05 13.01 -11.08
N GLU A 36 -2.63 13.54 -9.94
CA GLU A 36 -1.26 13.51 -9.45
C GLU A 36 -1.25 13.46 -7.91
N LEU A 37 -0.20 12.82 -7.37
CA LEU A 37 0.07 12.85 -5.93
C LEU A 37 1.05 13.98 -5.62
N PRO A 38 0.83 14.77 -4.56
CA PRO A 38 1.74 15.82 -4.16
C PRO A 38 3.08 15.24 -3.70
N ALA A 39 4.20 15.90 -3.99
CA ALA A 39 5.53 15.43 -3.58
C ALA A 39 5.63 15.17 -2.07
N SER A 40 4.86 15.89 -1.25
CA SER A 40 4.78 15.71 0.21
C SER A 40 4.29 14.33 0.64
N ILE A 41 3.66 13.53 -0.24
CA ILE A 41 3.29 12.12 0.07
C ILE A 41 4.54 11.30 0.46
N CYS A 42 5.71 11.69 -0.03
CA CYS A 42 7.03 11.14 0.26
C CYS A 42 7.41 11.25 1.75
N ASN A 43 6.84 12.21 2.48
CA ASN A 43 7.12 12.40 3.91
C ASN A 43 6.38 11.41 4.81
N LEU A 44 5.45 10.62 4.25
CA LEU A 44 4.68 9.63 4.99
C LEU A 44 5.50 8.35 5.22
N ILE A 45 6.55 8.45 6.02
CA ILE A 45 7.51 7.37 6.29
C ILE A 45 6.87 6.16 6.98
N HIS A 46 5.74 6.35 7.67
CA HIS A 46 4.99 5.31 8.36
C HIS A 46 3.85 4.71 7.53
N LEU A 47 3.63 5.19 6.30
CA LEU A 47 2.55 4.71 5.44
C LEU A 47 2.81 3.26 5.03
N LYS A 48 1.90 2.36 5.38
CA LYS A 48 1.94 0.92 5.09
C LYS A 48 1.08 0.55 3.90
N SER A 49 -0.05 1.23 3.73
CA SER A 49 -1.07 0.91 2.73
C SER A 49 -1.57 2.16 2.02
N LEU A 50 -1.55 2.13 0.69
CA LEU A 50 -1.99 3.23 -0.17
C LEU A 50 -2.95 2.70 -1.24
N CYS A 51 -4.22 3.10 -1.14
CA CYS A 51 -5.28 2.68 -2.06
C CYS A 51 -5.75 3.86 -2.89
N LEU A 52 -5.53 3.81 -4.20
CA LEU A 52 -5.81 4.88 -5.16
C LEU A 52 -6.57 4.33 -6.38
N ASN A 53 -7.35 3.27 -6.20
CA ASN A 53 -8.08 2.64 -7.31
C ASN A 53 -9.15 3.60 -7.88
N ASN A 54 -9.50 3.47 -9.15
CA ASN A 54 -10.49 4.33 -9.81
C ASN A 54 -10.15 5.82 -9.65
N ASN A 55 -8.97 6.22 -10.14
CA ASN A 55 -8.52 7.60 -10.17
C ASN A 55 -7.95 7.93 -11.57
N ASN A 56 -7.47 9.16 -11.74
CA ASN A 56 -6.87 9.60 -13.00
C ASN A 56 -5.35 9.76 -12.89
N ILE A 57 -4.70 8.95 -12.04
CA ILE A 57 -3.27 9.06 -11.74
C ILE A 57 -2.46 8.66 -12.96
N GLY A 58 -1.85 9.64 -13.61
CA GLY A 58 -0.93 9.39 -14.74
C GLY A 58 0.51 9.19 -14.27
N GLN A 59 0.87 9.79 -13.14
CA GLN A 59 2.22 9.74 -12.59
C GLN A 59 2.18 9.76 -11.06
N ILE A 60 3.17 9.10 -10.46
CA ILE A 60 3.44 9.19 -9.03
C ILE A 60 4.90 9.60 -8.81
N PRO A 61 5.22 10.29 -7.70
CA PRO A 61 6.59 10.76 -7.47
C PRO A 61 7.57 9.59 -7.38
N ALA A 62 8.68 9.66 -8.12
CA ALA A 62 9.72 8.61 -8.19
C ALA A 62 10.24 8.19 -6.81
N ASN A 63 10.34 9.17 -5.90
CA ASN A 63 10.80 8.98 -4.53
C ASN A 63 9.79 8.28 -3.60
N LEU A 64 8.52 8.12 -4.01
CA LEU A 64 7.49 7.54 -3.14
C LEU A 64 7.89 6.18 -2.57
N LEU A 65 8.38 5.28 -3.43
CA LEU A 65 8.71 3.91 -3.04
C LEU A 65 9.99 3.83 -2.20
N LYS A 66 10.93 4.76 -2.45
CA LYS A 66 12.19 4.88 -1.74
C LYS A 66 12.02 5.46 -0.33
N ASP A 67 11.28 6.56 -0.22
CA ASP A 67 11.16 7.32 1.03
C ASP A 67 10.07 6.76 1.96
N CYS A 68 8.95 6.24 1.41
CA CYS A 68 7.94 5.54 2.21
C CYS A 68 8.41 4.12 2.55
N LYS A 69 9.37 4.02 3.48
CA LYS A 69 10.02 2.75 3.86
C LYS A 69 9.08 1.73 4.49
N ALA A 70 7.97 2.17 5.07
CA ALA A 70 6.95 1.30 5.61
C ALA A 70 5.96 0.77 4.56
N LEU A 71 5.97 1.29 3.33
CA LEU A 71 4.96 0.97 2.32
C LEU A 71 5.09 -0.48 1.88
N GLN A 72 3.99 -1.21 1.99
CA GLN A 72 3.92 -2.63 1.69
C GLN A 72 2.77 -2.93 0.72
N ASN A 73 1.75 -2.09 0.69
CA ASN A 73 0.59 -2.28 -0.16
C ASN A 73 0.32 -1.00 -0.95
N ILE A 74 0.26 -1.12 -2.27
CA ILE A 74 -0.17 -0.03 -3.16
C ILE A 74 -1.16 -0.60 -4.17
N SER A 75 -2.25 0.13 -4.38
CA SER A 75 -3.29 -0.27 -5.33
C SER A 75 -3.61 0.90 -6.24
N LEU A 76 -3.31 0.71 -7.53
CA LEU A 76 -3.43 1.72 -8.59
C LEU A 76 -4.36 1.20 -9.71
N HIS A 77 -5.27 0.27 -9.41
CA HIS A 77 -6.17 -0.28 -10.43
C HIS A 77 -7.04 0.81 -11.05
N ASN A 78 -7.33 0.67 -12.34
CA ASN A 78 -8.17 1.61 -13.09
C ASN A 78 -7.64 3.06 -12.99
N ASN A 79 -6.33 3.22 -13.27
CA ASN A 79 -5.65 4.50 -13.44
C ASN A 79 -4.87 4.50 -14.77
N PRO A 80 -4.60 5.67 -15.37
CA PRO A 80 -3.82 5.77 -16.59
C PRO A 80 -2.32 5.51 -16.42
N ILE A 81 -1.81 5.36 -15.19
CA ILE A 81 -0.42 5.01 -14.93
C ILE A 81 -0.08 3.63 -15.53
N SER A 82 0.96 3.61 -16.35
CA SER A 82 1.47 2.37 -16.94
C SER A 82 2.21 1.56 -15.88
N MET A 83 1.91 0.26 -15.79
CA MET A 83 2.62 -0.64 -14.88
C MET A 83 4.12 -0.65 -15.14
N ASP A 84 4.54 -0.56 -16.41
CA ASP A 84 5.95 -0.50 -16.79
C ASP A 84 6.64 0.74 -16.20
N GLN A 85 5.99 1.90 -16.27
CA GLN A 85 6.48 3.15 -15.67
C GLN A 85 6.56 3.05 -14.15
N PHE A 86 5.60 2.36 -13.52
CA PHE A 86 5.60 2.11 -12.09
C PHE A 86 6.74 1.17 -11.65
N GLN A 87 7.07 0.15 -12.45
CA GLN A 87 8.15 -0.80 -12.18
C GLN A 87 9.54 -0.19 -12.34
N GLN A 88 9.70 0.80 -13.21
CA GLN A 88 10.96 1.51 -13.43
C GLN A 88 11.30 2.53 -12.32
N MET A 89 10.43 2.71 -11.33
CA MET A 89 10.63 3.69 -10.27
C MET A 89 11.74 3.29 -9.28
N GLU A 90 12.44 4.29 -8.77
CA GLU A 90 13.48 4.09 -7.76
C GLU A 90 12.89 3.55 -6.44
N GLY A 91 13.46 2.46 -5.93
CA GLY A 91 12.96 1.78 -4.73
C GLY A 91 11.83 0.77 -4.98
N PHE A 92 11.43 0.53 -6.23
CA PHE A 92 10.42 -0.49 -6.57
C PHE A 92 10.82 -1.90 -6.10
N GLU A 93 12.08 -2.31 -6.31
CA GLU A 93 12.57 -3.63 -5.88
C GLU A 93 12.50 -3.80 -4.36
N GLU A 94 12.85 -2.76 -3.59
CA GLU A 94 12.74 -2.78 -2.13
C GLU A 94 11.29 -2.83 -1.67
N PHE A 95 10.42 -2.04 -2.30
CA PHE A 95 8.98 -2.07 -2.05
C PHE A 95 8.41 -3.47 -2.31
N GLU A 96 8.74 -4.09 -3.44
CA GLU A 96 8.32 -5.45 -3.77
C GLU A 96 8.84 -6.49 -2.78
N ALA A 97 10.09 -6.36 -2.33
CA ALA A 97 10.65 -7.23 -1.31
C ALA A 97 9.91 -7.09 0.03
N ARG A 98 9.57 -5.86 0.45
CA ARG A 98 8.77 -5.58 1.65
C ARG A 98 7.35 -6.16 1.51
N ARG A 99 6.72 -5.96 0.36
CA ARG A 99 5.41 -6.52 0.02
C ARG A 99 5.43 -8.04 0.11
N ARG A 100 6.36 -8.72 -0.58
CA ARG A 100 6.49 -10.18 -0.55
C ARG A 100 6.73 -10.73 0.85
N LYS A 101 7.62 -10.11 1.64
CA LYS A 101 7.87 -10.53 3.04
C LYS A 101 6.62 -10.45 3.92
N LYS A 102 5.73 -9.48 3.67
CA LYS A 102 4.44 -9.38 4.39
C LYS A 102 3.51 -10.53 4.03
N PHE A 103 3.40 -10.86 2.74
CA PHE A 103 2.56 -11.98 2.26
C PHE A 103 3.10 -13.34 2.73
N ASP A 104 4.42 -13.52 2.68
CA ASP A 104 5.11 -14.74 3.14
C ASP A 104 4.87 -15.00 4.65
N LYS A 105 5.04 -13.97 5.49
CA LYS A 105 4.69 -14.06 6.93
C LYS A 105 3.20 -14.34 7.19
N GLN A 106 2.32 -13.94 6.28
CA GLN A 106 0.89 -14.20 6.40
C GLN A 106 0.54 -15.66 6.08
N ILE A 107 1.27 -16.30 5.17
CA ILE A 107 1.11 -17.74 4.88
C ILE A 107 1.63 -18.57 6.05
N ASP A 108 2.77 -18.22 6.63
CA ASP A 108 3.32 -18.95 7.80
C ASP A 108 2.38 -18.85 9.02
N SER A 109 1.75 -17.69 9.22
CA SER A 109 0.74 -17.49 10.29
C SER A 109 -0.59 -18.19 10.00
N ASN A 110 -0.94 -18.44 8.73
CA ASN A 110 -2.16 -19.18 8.35
C ASN A 110 -1.94 -20.69 8.24
N VAL A 111 -0.69 -21.16 8.15
CA VAL A 111 -0.31 -22.58 8.18
C VAL A 111 -0.17 -23.12 9.62
N MET A 112 -0.43 -22.32 10.65
CA MET A 112 -0.43 -22.81 12.04
C MET A 112 -1.82 -23.14 12.62
N ILE A 113 -2.89 -23.15 11.79
CA ILE A 113 -4.25 -23.54 12.22
C ILE A 113 -4.74 -24.86 11.60
N SER A 114 -3.92 -25.57 10.83
CA SER A 114 -4.32 -26.88 10.27
C SER A 114 -3.22 -27.94 10.38
N SER A 115 -2.66 -28.08 11.57
CA SER A 115 -1.85 -29.26 11.93
C SER A 115 -2.28 -29.78 13.30
N LYS A 116 -3.52 -30.28 13.33
CA LYS A 116 -3.85 -31.60 13.87
C LYS A 116 -3.11 -31.98 15.17
N GLY A 117 -3.57 -31.40 16.27
CA GLY A 117 -3.35 -32.00 17.59
C GLY A 117 -4.07 -33.35 17.68
N LEU A 118 -3.27 -34.42 17.76
CA LEU A 118 -3.38 -35.49 18.75
C LEU A 118 -4.76 -36.15 18.96
N ASN A 119 -4.94 -37.35 18.39
CA ASN A 119 -5.25 -38.53 19.20
C ASN A 119 -4.87 -39.79 18.41
N GLU A 120 -3.65 -40.22 18.67
CA GLU A 120 -3.22 -41.61 18.65
C GLU A 120 -3.88 -42.31 19.85
N GLY A 121 -4.40 -43.53 19.66
CA GLY A 121 -4.70 -44.46 20.75
C GLY A 121 -6.11 -44.41 21.36
N VAL A 122 -7.00 -45.31 20.91
CA VAL A 122 -7.79 -46.09 21.86
C VAL A 122 -7.80 -47.54 21.41
N ASP A 123 -6.94 -48.33 22.05
CA ASP A 123 -7.04 -49.78 22.09
C ASP A 123 -8.32 -50.19 22.85
N LYS A 124 -9.19 -50.96 22.19
CA LYS A 124 -9.77 -52.21 22.71
C LYS A 124 -10.62 -52.93 21.65
#